data_AF-A0A5K3F7D5-F1
#
_entry.id   AF-A0A5K3F7D5-F1
#
_cell.length_a   1.000
_cell.length_b   1.000
_cell.length_c   1.000
_cell.angle_alpha   90.00
_cell.angle_beta   90.00
_cell.angle_gamma   90.00
#
_symmetry.space_group_name_H-M   'P 1'
#
loop_
_entity.id
_entity.type
_entity.pdbx_description
1 polymer ?
#
loop_
_entity_poly.entity_id
_entity_poly.type
_entity_poly.pdbx_seq_one_letter_code
_entity_poly.pdbx_strand_id
1 'polypeptide(L)'
;MQLHQIIAGSCNKTGGCISSLKYLGSFYIIYGSGKSVVFLDESLLQIQSITATFGASGKEIVSLACEDFGGLIAVSDGETVAVFEPTVS
;
A
#
# COMPACT_ATOMS: atom_id res chain seq x y z
N MET A 1 4.71 6.62 -26.06
CA MET A 1 4.25 6.35 -24.68
C MET A 1 3.12 7.33 -24.37
N GLN A 2 2.00 6.86 -23.80
CA GLN A 2 0.91 7.74 -23.34
C GLN A 2 0.96 7.82 -21.81
N LEU A 3 0.84 9.03 -21.25
CA LEU A 3 0.81 9.25 -19.80
C LEU A 3 -0.58 8.90 -19.26
N HIS A 4 -0.66 7.88 -18.40
CA HIS A 4 -1.84 7.62 -17.58
C HIS A 4 -1.55 8.13 -16.18
N GLN A 5 -2.17 9.25 -15.80
CA GLN A 5 -2.04 9.80 -14.46
C GLN A 5 -3.14 9.22 -13.58
N ILE A 6 -2.75 8.39 -12.61
CA ILE A 6 -3.65 8.00 -11.51
C ILE A 6 -3.50 9.09 -10.46
N ILE A 7 -4.56 9.85 -10.22
CA ILE A 7 -4.63 10.73 -9.04
C ILE A 7 -4.96 9.82 -7.85
N ALA A 8 -3.95 9.12 -7.36
CA ALA A 8 -4.02 8.46 -6.07
C ALA A 8 -4.19 9.58 -5.03
N GLY A 9 -5.34 9.65 -4.38
CA GLY A 9 -5.63 10.62 -3.31
C GLY A 9 -4.79 10.37 -2.06
N SER A 10 -3.47 10.32 -2.18
CA SER A 10 -2.57 10.29 -1.04
C SER A 10 -2.69 11.64 -0.34
N CYS A 11 -3.33 11.65 0.81
CA CYS A 11 -3.49 12.83 1.64
C CYS A 11 -2.26 13.10 2.52
N ASN A 12 -1.14 12.40 2.27
CA ASN A 12 0.01 12.36 3.17
C ASN A 12 0.80 13.65 3.06
N LYS A 13 1.10 14.28 4.20
CA LYS A 13 1.86 15.55 4.23
C LYS A 13 3.34 15.36 3.92
N THR A 14 3.88 14.16 4.19
CA THR A 14 5.31 13.83 4.15
C THR A 14 5.74 13.11 2.88
N GLY A 15 4.85 12.95 1.90
CA GLY A 15 5.11 12.28 0.62
C GLY A 15 4.30 10.99 0.46
N GLY A 16 4.01 10.64 -0.80
CA GLY A 16 3.34 9.39 -1.13
C GLY A 16 4.33 8.24 -1.19
N CYS A 17 3.93 7.06 -0.73
CA CYS A 17 4.64 5.81 -0.94
C CYS A 17 3.84 4.92 -1.88
N ILE A 18 4.49 4.31 -2.86
CA ILE A 18 3.89 3.41 -3.85
C ILE A 18 4.86 2.25 -4.12
N SER A 19 4.32 1.05 -4.29
CA SER A 19 5.03 -0.14 -4.73
C SER A 19 4.10 -1.02 -5.56
N SER A 20 4.63 -2.12 -6.06
CA SER A 20 3.87 -3.13 -6.78
C SER A 20 4.08 -4.48 -6.13
N LEU A 21 3.06 -5.33 -6.18
CA LEU A 21 3.10 -6.70 -5.70
C LEU A 21 2.64 -7.63 -6.81
N LYS A 22 3.44 -8.67 -7.09
CA LYS A 22 3.00 -9.79 -7.92
C LYS A 22 2.82 -11.02 -7.06
N TYR A 23 1.58 -11.40 -6.80
CA TYR A 23 1.24 -12.50 -5.90
C TYR A 23 0.15 -13.38 -6.51
N LEU A 24 0.34 -14.71 -6.44
CA LEU A 24 -0.57 -15.73 -6.99
C LEU A 24 -1.02 -15.49 -8.45
N GLY A 25 -0.15 -14.91 -9.27
CA GLY A 25 -0.42 -14.63 -10.68
C GLY A 25 -1.15 -13.31 -10.94
N SER A 26 -1.55 -12.59 -9.89
CA SER A 26 -2.12 -11.25 -9.99
C SER A 26 -1.06 -10.17 -9.78
N PHE A 27 -1.27 -9.00 -10.39
CA PHE A 27 -0.45 -7.80 -10.19
C PHE A 27 -1.27 -6.73 -9.49
N TYR A 28 -0.66 -6.10 -8.49
CA TYR A 28 -1.27 -5.04 -7.71
C TYR A 28 -0.35 -3.84 -7.66
N ILE A 29 -0.94 -2.64 -7.69
CA ILE A 29 -0.26 -1.41 -7.30
C ILE A 29 -0.75 -1.06 -5.90
N ILE A 30 0.18 -0.81 -4.99
CA ILE A 30 -0.11 -0.59 -3.59
C ILE A 30 0.47 0.76 -3.20
N TYR A 31 -0.33 1.61 -2.56
CA TYR A 31 0.13 2.92 -2.10
C TYR A 31 -0.44 3.30 -0.74
N GLY A 32 0.27 4.18 -0.03
CA GLY A 32 -0.19 4.77 1.22
C GLY A 32 -1.06 6.01 1.00
N SER A 33 -2.20 6.09 1.68
CA SER A 33 -3.05 7.29 1.78
C SER A 33 -3.57 7.49 3.21
N GLY A 34 -3.17 8.58 3.85
CA GLY A 34 -3.29 8.82 5.28
C GLY A 34 -2.73 7.63 6.07
N LYS A 35 -3.63 6.90 6.73
CA LYS A 35 -3.34 5.69 7.51
C LYS A 35 -3.69 4.40 6.76
N SER A 36 -4.11 4.51 5.51
CA SER A 36 -4.65 3.40 4.73
C SER A 36 -3.64 2.92 3.69
N VAL A 37 -3.56 1.62 3.55
CA VAL A 37 -2.92 0.93 2.44
C VAL A 37 -3.98 0.66 1.39
N VAL A 38 -3.81 1.21 0.19
CA VAL A 38 -4.76 1.10 -0.91
C VAL A 38 -4.20 0.18 -1.98
N PHE A 39 -5.05 -0.70 -2.50
CA PHE A 39 -4.73 -1.67 -3.53
C PHE A 39 -5.49 -1.33 -4.80
N LEU A 40 -4.73 -1.20 -5.89
CA LEU A 40 -5.26 -1.14 -7.24
C LEU A 40 -4.96 -2.45 -7.97
N ASP A 41 -5.87 -2.88 -8.83
CA ASP A 41 -5.61 -3.97 -9.77
C ASP A 41 -4.77 -3.52 -10.98
N GLU A 42 -4.53 -4.43 -11.92
CA GLU A 42 -3.83 -4.14 -13.19
C GLU A 42 -4.56 -3.13 -14.09
N SER A 43 -5.87 -2.95 -13.89
CA SER A 43 -6.70 -1.95 -14.57
C SER A 43 -6.68 -0.61 -13.83
N LEU A 44 -5.87 -0.48 -12.78
CA LEU A 44 -5.71 0.72 -11.96
C LEU A 44 -6.98 1.09 -11.17
N LEU A 45 -7.88 0.13 -10.96
CA LEU A 45 -9.09 0.30 -10.17
C LEU A 45 -8.84 -0.07 -8.72
N GLN A 46 -9.36 0.75 -7.80
CA GLN A 46 -9.26 0.44 -6.37
C GLN A 46 -10.13 -0.77 -6.02
N ILE A 47 -9.49 -1.85 -5.59
CA ILE A 47 -10.16 -3.09 -5.19
C ILE A 47 -10.21 -3.27 -3.66
N GLN A 48 -9.30 -2.62 -2.93
CA GLN A 48 -9.24 -2.74 -1.47
C GLN A 48 -8.59 -1.51 -0.83
N SER A 49 -8.98 -1.22 0.41
CA SER A 49 -8.30 -0.26 1.28
C SER A 49 -8.31 -0.79 2.71
N ILE A 50 -7.14 -0.85 3.34
CA ILE A 50 -6.95 -1.39 4.68
C ILE A 50 -6.35 -0.29 5.56
N THR A 51 -7.01 0.03 6.67
CA THR A 51 -6.44 0.97 7.64
C THR A 51 -5.32 0.28 8.43
N ALA A 52 -4.09 0.76 8.25
CA ALA A 52 -2.95 0.33 9.04
C ALA A 52 -3.09 0.84 10.48
N THR A 53 -3.03 -0.08 11.43
CA THR A 53 -3.06 0.25 12.86
C THR A 53 -1.64 0.26 13.40
N PHE A 54 -0.98 1.41 13.33
CA PHE A 54 0.35 1.65 13.91
C PHE A 54 0.28 1.95 15.41
N GLY A 55 -0.25 1.01 16.20
CA GLY A 55 -0.37 1.19 17.66
C GLY A 55 -0.89 2.59 18.06
N ALA A 56 -0.20 3.25 19.00
CA ALA A 56 -0.60 4.55 19.55
C ALA A 56 -0.16 5.79 18.74
N SER A 57 0.66 5.64 17.70
CA SER A 57 1.27 6.81 17.03
C SER A 57 0.23 7.65 16.27
N GLY A 58 -0.79 6.99 15.72
CA GLY A 58 -1.81 7.63 14.90
C GLY A 58 -1.24 8.44 13.72
N LYS A 59 -0.03 8.14 13.26
CA LYS A 59 0.66 8.84 12.17
C LYS A 59 0.27 8.30 10.79
N GLU A 60 0.59 9.08 9.76
CA GLU A 60 0.39 8.71 8.35
C GLU A 60 1.48 7.72 7.90
N ILE A 61 1.17 6.91 6.89
CA ILE A 61 2.14 6.00 6.27
C ILE A 61 3.19 6.83 5.51
N VAL A 62 4.47 6.59 5.74
CA VAL A 62 5.56 7.31 5.05
C VAL A 62 6.35 6.42 4.10
N SER A 63 6.33 5.10 4.30
CA SER A 63 7.03 4.15 3.43
C SER A 63 6.29 2.83 3.34
N LEU A 64 6.45 2.14 2.20
CA LEU A 64 5.94 0.79 2.02
C LEU A 64 6.90 -0.07 1.17
N ALA A 65 6.90 -1.37 1.42
CA ALA A 65 7.64 -2.37 0.66
C ALA A 65 6.78 -3.62 0.50
N CYS A 66 6.89 -4.27 -0.66
CA CYS A 66 6.16 -5.50 -0.99
C CYS A 66 7.14 -6.63 -1.28
N GLU A 67 6.74 -7.85 -0.96
CA GLU A 67 7.49 -9.08 -1.16
C GLU A 67 6.62 -10.06 -1.96
N ASP A 68 7.07 -10.45 -3.16
CA ASP A 68 6.27 -11.18 -4.14
C ASP A 68 6.03 -12.66 -3.79
N PHE A 69 6.95 -13.31 -3.06
CA PHE A 69 6.91 -14.75 -2.79
C PHE A 69 5.79 -15.11 -1.81
N GLY A 70 5.74 -14.44 -0.66
CA GLY A 70 4.73 -14.63 0.38
C GLY A 70 3.58 -13.64 0.33
N GLY A 71 3.64 -12.65 -0.56
CA GLY A 71 2.64 -11.59 -0.64
C GLY A 71 2.67 -10.63 0.55
N LEU A 72 3.81 -10.53 1.25
CA LEU A 72 3.95 -9.71 2.44
C LEU A 72 4.05 -8.23 2.08
N ILE A 73 3.38 -7.40 2.88
CA ILE A 73 3.38 -5.94 2.69
C ILE A 73 3.80 -5.30 3.99
N ALA A 74 4.97 -4.66 3.98
CA ALA A 74 5.47 -3.88 5.10
C ALA A 74 5.15 -2.41 4.89
N VAL A 75 4.62 -1.76 5.92
CA VAL A 75 4.36 -0.32 5.95
C VAL A 75 4.96 0.30 7.18
N SER A 76 5.41 1.55 7.09
CA SER A 76 5.92 2.30 8.23
C SER A 76 5.32 3.69 8.30
N ASP A 77 5.15 4.16 9.53
CA ASP A 77 4.83 5.55 9.87
C ASP A 77 6.07 6.39 10.26
N GLY A 78 7.27 5.80 10.10
CA GLY A 78 8.55 6.39 10.45
C GLY A 78 9.05 6.05 11.86
N GLU A 79 8.22 5.44 12.71
CA GLU A 79 8.61 4.98 14.05
C GLU A 79 8.42 3.47 14.21
N THR A 80 7.37 2.93 13.61
CA THR A 80 6.97 1.53 13.69
C THR A 80 6.81 0.95 12.30
N VAL A 81 6.91 -0.38 12.21
CA VAL A 81 6.64 -1.14 10.99
C VAL A 81 5.51 -2.11 11.28
N ALA A 82 4.47 -2.09 10.46
CA ALA A 82 3.41 -3.09 10.45
C ALA A 82 3.57 -3.96 9.19
N VAL A 83 3.34 -5.26 9.33
CA VAL A 83 3.38 -6.22 8.22
C VAL A 83 1.99 -6.81 8.04
N PHE A 84 1.47 -6.73 6.82
CA PHE A 84 0.25 -7.41 6.41
C PHE A 84 0.62 -8.72 5.70
N GLU A 85 -0.08 -9.77 6.08
CA GLU A 85 0.04 -11.09 5.48
C GLU A 85 -1.27 -11.43 4.75
N PRO A 86 -1.23 -12.05 3.56
CA PRO A 86 -2.43 -12.51 2.89
C PRO A 86 -3.14 -13.59 3.72
N THR A 87 -4.42 -13.41 4.02
CA THR A 87 -5.24 -14.51 4.55
C THR A 87 -5.55 -15.49 3.44
N VAL A 88 -4.94 -16.68 3.48
CA VAL A 88 -5.36 -17.83 2.68
C VAL A 88 -6.71 -18.33 3.21
N SER A 89 -7.75 -18.20 2.40
CA SER A 89 -9.07 -18.83 2.61
C SER A 89 -9.27 -19.99 1.65
#